data_AF-M7W0U8-F1
#
_entry.id   AF-M7W0U8-F1
#
_cell.length_a   1.000
_cell.length_b   1.000
_cell.length_c   1.000
_cell.angle_alpha   90.00
_cell.angle_beta   90.00
_cell.angle_gamma   90.00
#
_symmetry.space_group_name_H-M   'P 1'
#
loop_
_entity.id
_entity.type
_entity.pdbx_description
1 polymer ?
#
loop_
_entity_poly.entity_id
_entity_poly.type
_entity_poly.pdbx_seq_one_letter_code
_entity_poly.pdbx_strand_id
1 'polypeptide(L)'
;MVQYYETFGVMLVVITLAFILKLFFFRTDIRKNSPLLMKVLFNLALPCVIFRNLYNNKTLDLDSLYLFIGGIIFQLCSGIISIFVFWFVKDKTIKKLSIFNSLALNTALFIFPVMSSVADDGISKTILFCVANDFCCYAVLRPLYAVLGISQNKGNDAFETDEKKKNLISTQEEPMTEIKIDLPQLPELTNETQQYKIIEPNENKVTTTAENQAGYYSFLKKIFNEETQKIIKETLRAIFTCVPLYALVFGYICGLSHIKVPHFIIACIDVGANANTLLSYTVLGIFFEWHIPLKYLWPSVRVVLYRTIYGLIYGLTIYFSCKPFIGDVARFVMLVSPLTPPPLIDTIYSVEYKVSPVDIPILINNLSIIVSYVVILLLMVILNPSFN
;
A
#
# COMPACT_ATOMS: atom_id res chain seq x y z
N MET A 1 -11.87 24.48 22.14
CA MET A 1 -10.61 25.25 21.94
C MET A 1 -9.35 24.57 22.51
N VAL A 2 -9.42 23.67 23.52
CA VAL A 2 -8.22 23.06 24.16
C VAL A 2 -7.98 21.58 23.79
N GLN A 3 -8.95 20.87 23.22
CA GLN A 3 -8.95 19.41 23.20
C GLN A 3 -8.02 18.74 22.16
N TYR A 4 -7.74 19.39 21.01
CA TYR A 4 -6.88 18.79 19.99
C TYR A 4 -5.38 18.87 20.35
N TYR A 5 -4.92 19.94 21.02
CA TYR A 5 -3.55 20.05 21.51
C TYR A 5 -3.21 18.94 22.51
N GLU A 6 -4.15 18.66 23.42
CA GLU A 6 -4.04 17.55 24.37
C GLU A 6 -3.93 16.22 23.62
N THR A 7 -4.74 16.02 22.57
CA THR A 7 -4.73 14.79 21.77
C THR A 7 -3.41 14.60 21.03
N PHE A 8 -2.86 15.66 20.41
CA PHE A 8 -1.54 15.61 19.78
C PHE A 8 -0.42 15.40 20.81
N GLY A 9 -0.52 16.02 21.98
CA GLY A 9 0.41 15.80 23.09
C GLY A 9 0.40 14.35 23.57
N VAL A 10 -0.78 13.76 23.77
CA VAL A 10 -0.95 12.34 24.12
C VAL A 10 -0.38 11.45 23.03
N MET A 11 -0.65 11.75 21.76
CA MET A 11 -0.07 11.01 20.63
C MET A 11 1.46 10.98 20.69
N LEU A 12 2.10 12.15 20.85
CA LEU A 12 3.56 12.27 20.92
C LEU A 12 4.13 11.50 22.11
N VAL A 13 3.52 11.64 23.29
CA VAL A 13 3.95 10.96 24.52
C VAL A 13 3.83 9.45 24.37
N VAL A 14 2.70 8.92 23.89
CA VAL A 14 2.49 7.48 23.74
C VAL A 14 3.43 6.88 22.68
N ILE A 15 3.59 7.53 21.52
CA ILE A 15 4.53 7.08 20.49
C ILE A 15 5.96 7.04 21.04
N THR A 16 6.38 8.08 21.76
CA THR A 16 7.72 8.17 22.36
C THR A 16 7.93 7.10 23.42
N LEU A 17 6.98 6.90 24.33
CA LEU A 17 7.05 5.86 25.35
C LEU A 17 7.11 4.46 24.72
N ALA A 18 6.29 4.19 23.71
CA ALA A 18 6.29 2.93 23.00
C ALA A 18 7.61 2.67 22.27
N PHE A 19 8.21 3.72 21.68
CA PHE A 19 9.54 3.64 21.09
C PHE A 19 10.63 3.37 22.14
N ILE A 20 10.57 4.03 23.30
CA ILE A 20 11.51 3.78 24.42
C ILE A 20 11.38 2.34 24.92
N LEU A 21 10.14 1.83 25.10
CA LEU A 21 9.89 0.44 25.48
C LEU A 21 10.47 -0.55 24.45
N LYS A 22 10.36 -0.23 23.15
CA LYS A 22 11.04 -0.99 22.10
C LYS A 22 12.54 -1.09 22.32
N LEU A 23 13.21 0.02 22.67
CA LEU A 23 14.66 0.04 22.87
C LEU A 23 15.10 -0.88 24.04
N PHE A 24 14.30 -0.95 25.10
CA PHE A 24 14.61 -1.78 26.27
C PHE A 24 14.27 -3.27 26.06
N PHE A 25 13.10 -3.59 25.51
CA PHE A 25 12.58 -4.96 25.51
C PHE A 25 12.76 -5.71 24.18
N PHE A 26 12.86 -5.03 23.05
CA PHE A 26 12.73 -5.63 21.71
C PHE A 26 13.96 -5.40 20.82
N ARG A 27 15.13 -5.27 21.44
CA ARG A 27 16.41 -4.82 20.84
C ARG A 27 16.89 -5.62 19.61
N THR A 28 16.37 -6.82 19.36
CA THR A 28 16.89 -7.72 18.31
C THR A 28 15.93 -8.06 17.17
N ASP A 29 14.61 -7.92 17.30
CA ASP A 29 13.69 -8.15 16.17
C ASP A 29 12.24 -7.81 16.54
N ILE A 30 11.86 -6.53 16.46
CA ILE A 30 10.50 -6.12 16.83
C ILE A 30 9.44 -6.82 15.97
N ARG A 31 9.78 -7.14 14.72
CA ARG A 31 8.90 -7.77 13.73
C ARG A 31 8.51 -9.21 14.08
N LYS A 32 9.33 -9.93 14.87
CA LYS A 32 8.99 -11.27 15.36
C LYS A 32 8.03 -11.22 16.55
N ASN A 33 8.09 -10.16 17.35
CA ASN A 33 7.39 -10.06 18.63
C ASN A 33 6.14 -9.16 18.59
N SER A 34 6.02 -8.28 17.59
CA SER A 34 4.84 -7.44 17.35
C SER A 34 3.64 -8.05 16.60
N PRO A 35 3.67 -9.28 16.01
CA PRO A 35 2.51 -9.82 15.29
C PRO A 35 1.24 -9.93 16.12
N LEU A 36 1.36 -10.27 17.41
CA LEU A 36 0.21 -10.35 18.31
C LEU A 36 -0.44 -8.98 18.49
N LEU A 37 0.37 -7.95 18.74
CA LEU A 37 -0.09 -6.58 18.92
C LEU A 37 -0.84 -6.08 17.67
N MET A 38 -0.28 -6.33 16.49
CA MET A 38 -0.91 -5.99 15.21
C MET A 38 -2.22 -6.73 15.00
N LYS A 39 -2.28 -8.03 15.32
CA LYS A 39 -3.52 -8.81 15.22
C LYS A 39 -4.60 -8.28 16.15
N VAL A 40 -4.25 -7.92 17.39
CA VAL A 40 -5.20 -7.33 18.34
C VAL A 40 -5.68 -5.96 17.83
N LEU A 41 -4.79 -5.15 17.27
CA LEU A 41 -5.17 -3.85 16.70
C LEU A 41 -6.12 -3.99 15.50
N PHE A 42 -5.70 -4.71 14.46
CA PHE A 42 -6.43 -4.77 13.19
C PHE A 42 -7.64 -5.72 13.19
N ASN A 43 -7.67 -6.72 14.07
CA ASN A 43 -8.78 -7.70 14.11
C ASN A 43 -9.72 -7.51 15.32
N LEU A 44 -9.40 -6.62 16.25
CA LEU A 44 -10.27 -6.34 17.40
C LEU A 44 -10.51 -4.84 17.58
N ALA A 45 -9.49 -4.07 17.96
CA ALA A 45 -9.68 -2.67 18.36
C ALA A 45 -10.20 -1.78 17.23
N LEU A 46 -9.57 -1.85 16.05
CA LEU A 46 -9.93 -1.05 14.89
C LEU A 46 -11.36 -1.38 14.37
N PRO A 47 -11.72 -2.67 14.14
CA PRO A 47 -13.09 -3.05 13.82
C PRO A 47 -14.11 -2.56 14.84
N CYS A 48 -13.81 -2.63 16.15
CA CYS A 48 -14.70 -2.11 17.18
C CYS A 48 -14.93 -0.60 17.07
N VAL A 49 -13.88 0.20 16.83
CA VAL A 49 -14.02 1.65 16.59
C VAL A 49 -14.87 1.92 15.36
N ILE A 50 -14.60 1.21 14.27
CA ILE A 50 -15.33 1.40 13.02
C ILE A 50 -16.81 1.12 13.24
N PHE A 51 -17.13 -0.04 13.81
CA PHE A 51 -18.51 -0.43 14.07
C PHE A 51 -19.22 0.57 14.96
N ARG A 52 -18.63 0.96 16.10
CA ARG A 52 -19.26 1.89 17.06
C ARG A 52 -19.65 3.21 16.41
N ASN A 53 -18.72 3.81 15.66
CA ASN A 53 -18.92 5.13 15.05
C ASN A 53 -19.96 5.08 13.93
N LEU A 54 -19.96 4.03 13.11
CA LEU A 54 -20.96 3.87 12.05
C LEU A 54 -22.33 3.44 12.57
N TYR A 55 -22.39 2.62 13.62
CA TYR A 55 -23.64 2.24 14.28
C TYR A 55 -24.35 3.44 14.90
N ASN A 56 -23.59 4.37 15.47
CA ASN A 56 -24.12 5.61 16.01
C ASN A 56 -24.52 6.61 14.92
N ASN A 57 -24.03 6.44 13.68
CA ASN A 57 -24.46 7.23 12.54
C ASN A 57 -25.77 6.69 11.97
N LYS A 58 -26.84 7.47 12.11
CA LYS A 58 -28.22 7.06 11.82
C LYS A 58 -28.75 7.59 10.50
N THR A 59 -27.98 8.41 9.80
CA THR A 59 -28.43 9.11 8.60
C THR A 59 -27.44 8.96 7.47
N LEU A 60 -27.95 8.82 6.24
CA LEU A 60 -27.15 8.87 5.03
C LEU A 60 -27.33 10.25 4.41
N ASP A 61 -26.45 11.17 4.77
CA ASP A 61 -26.40 12.52 4.24
C ASP A 61 -25.60 12.60 2.94
N LEU A 62 -25.73 13.72 2.22
CA LEU A 62 -24.94 13.97 1.02
C LEU A 62 -23.44 14.07 1.34
N ASP A 63 -23.08 14.53 2.53
CA ASP A 63 -21.69 14.57 3.00
C ASP A 63 -21.06 13.17 3.00
N SER A 64 -21.80 12.14 3.43
CA SER A 64 -21.34 10.74 3.38
C SER A 64 -20.99 10.29 1.96
N LEU A 65 -21.82 10.67 0.98
CA LEU A 65 -21.55 10.37 -0.42
C LEU A 65 -20.34 11.14 -0.94
N TYR A 66 -20.23 12.43 -0.61
CA TYR A 66 -19.08 13.25 -0.99
C TYR A 66 -17.78 12.70 -0.38
N LEU A 67 -17.78 12.27 0.88
CA LEU A 67 -16.64 11.65 1.55
C LEU A 67 -16.18 10.39 0.84
N PHE A 68 -17.11 9.50 0.52
CA PHE A 68 -16.83 8.28 -0.21
C PHE A 68 -16.23 8.55 -1.59
N ILE A 69 -16.87 9.40 -2.40
CA ILE A 69 -16.40 9.78 -3.73
C ILE A 69 -15.06 10.51 -3.65
N GLY A 70 -14.91 11.43 -2.69
CA GLY A 70 -13.69 12.17 -2.44
C GLY A 70 -12.51 11.25 -2.16
N GLY A 71 -12.69 10.26 -1.28
CA GLY A 71 -11.67 9.25 -0.99
C GLY A 71 -11.27 8.44 -2.22
N ILE A 72 -12.23 8.04 -3.07
CA ILE A 72 -11.95 7.35 -4.34
C ILE A 72 -11.12 8.23 -5.28
N ILE A 73 -11.55 9.48 -5.49
CA ILE A 73 -10.86 10.44 -6.36
C ILE A 73 -9.43 10.66 -5.87
N PHE A 74 -9.26 10.92 -4.57
CA PHE A 74 -7.95 11.08 -3.96
C PHE A 74 -7.05 9.88 -4.25
N GLN A 75 -7.55 8.67 -4.02
CA GLN A 75 -6.75 7.46 -4.15
C GLN A 75 -6.34 7.17 -5.59
N LEU A 76 -7.25 7.37 -6.54
CA LEU A 76 -6.98 7.17 -7.98
C LEU A 76 -6.01 8.22 -8.49
N CYS A 77 -6.26 9.50 -8.21
CA CYS A 77 -5.43 10.60 -8.67
C CYS A 77 -4.03 10.54 -8.04
N SER A 78 -3.91 10.23 -6.75
CA SER A 78 -2.61 10.04 -6.10
C SER A 78 -1.80 8.94 -6.78
N GLY A 79 -2.41 7.78 -7.04
CA GLY A 79 -1.75 6.69 -7.76
C GLY A 79 -1.28 7.10 -9.15
N ILE A 80 -2.16 7.69 -9.96
CA ILE A 80 -1.85 8.10 -11.34
C ILE A 80 -0.75 9.16 -11.36
N ILE A 81 -0.86 10.21 -10.55
CA ILE A 81 0.12 11.30 -10.51
C ILE A 81 1.47 10.77 -10.04
N SER A 82 1.51 9.85 -9.05
CA SER A 82 2.76 9.27 -8.58
C SER A 82 3.53 8.54 -9.69
N ILE A 83 2.84 7.89 -10.63
CA ILE A 83 3.48 7.23 -11.78
C ILE A 83 4.24 8.24 -12.63
N PHE A 84 3.66 9.41 -12.87
CA PHE A 84 4.31 10.50 -13.62
C PHE A 84 5.46 11.13 -12.84
N VAL A 85 5.25 11.40 -11.55
CA VAL A 85 6.28 12.03 -10.68
C VAL A 85 7.51 11.14 -10.55
N PHE A 86 7.34 9.84 -10.39
CA PHE A 86 8.43 8.88 -10.26
C PHE A 86 8.83 8.23 -11.59
N TRP A 87 8.32 8.72 -12.73
CA TRP A 87 8.60 8.16 -14.05
C TRP A 87 10.10 8.08 -14.35
N PHE A 88 10.82 9.16 -14.02
CA PHE A 88 12.25 9.37 -14.29
C PHE A 88 13.19 8.75 -13.27
N VAL A 89 12.69 8.03 -12.26
CA VAL A 89 13.54 7.29 -11.33
C VAL A 89 14.18 6.11 -12.07
N LYS A 90 15.52 6.15 -12.22
CA LYS A 90 16.30 5.17 -13.00
C LYS A 90 16.21 3.75 -12.44
N ASP A 91 16.33 3.62 -11.12
CA ASP A 91 16.23 2.33 -10.45
C ASP A 91 14.76 1.86 -10.45
N LYS A 92 14.50 0.74 -11.13
CA LYS A 92 13.16 0.16 -11.29
C LYS A 92 12.53 -0.25 -9.95
N THR A 93 13.33 -0.74 -9.01
CA THR A 93 12.86 -1.16 -7.70
C THR A 93 12.50 0.05 -6.86
N ILE A 94 13.38 1.06 -6.79
CA ILE A 94 13.10 2.31 -6.08
C ILE A 94 11.87 2.99 -6.66
N LYS A 95 11.76 3.07 -7.99
CA LYS A 95 10.60 3.63 -8.69
C LYS A 95 9.29 2.97 -8.25
N LYS A 96 9.24 1.64 -8.26
CA LYS A 96 8.04 0.88 -7.86
C LYS A 96 7.71 1.10 -6.38
N LEU A 97 8.71 1.02 -5.49
CA LEU A 97 8.51 1.25 -4.07
C LEU A 97 8.02 2.68 -3.78
N SER A 98 8.53 3.69 -4.49
CA SER A 98 8.06 5.06 -4.39
C SER A 98 6.59 5.21 -4.81
N ILE A 99 6.17 4.54 -5.89
CA ILE A 99 4.78 4.53 -6.35
C ILE A 99 3.89 3.79 -5.33
N PHE A 100 4.31 2.63 -4.85
CA PHE A 100 3.50 1.83 -3.90
C PHE A 100 3.25 2.62 -2.61
N ASN A 101 4.31 3.20 -2.03
CA ASN A 101 4.19 4.01 -0.81
C ASN A 101 3.52 5.38 -1.04
N SER A 102 3.18 5.72 -2.29
CA SER A 102 2.33 6.88 -2.60
C SER A 102 0.84 6.55 -2.56
N LEU A 103 0.50 5.26 -2.55
CA LEU A 103 -0.88 4.79 -2.42
C LEU A 103 -1.25 4.64 -0.95
N ALA A 104 -2.55 4.67 -0.68
CA ALA A 104 -3.13 4.49 0.64
C ALA A 104 -2.59 5.44 1.72
N LEU A 105 -3.26 5.40 2.86
CA LEU A 105 -3.17 6.30 3.98
C LEU A 105 -3.35 5.47 5.26
N ASN A 106 -2.70 5.91 6.33
CA ASN A 106 -2.84 5.36 7.67
C ASN A 106 -3.75 6.24 8.53
N THR A 107 -4.91 6.58 7.98
CA THR A 107 -5.86 7.49 8.63
C THR A 107 -6.38 6.92 9.94
N ALA A 108 -6.69 5.63 9.96
CA ALA A 108 -7.32 4.95 11.09
C ALA A 108 -6.46 4.93 12.37
N LEU A 109 -5.16 4.69 12.24
CA LEU A 109 -4.26 4.64 13.39
C LEU A 109 -3.74 6.00 13.81
N PHE A 110 -3.79 6.99 12.90
CA PHE A 110 -3.18 8.29 13.12
C PHE A 110 -4.21 9.34 13.54
N ILE A 111 -5.20 9.63 12.70
CA ILE A 111 -6.03 10.84 12.87
C ILE A 111 -7.35 10.59 13.60
N PHE A 112 -7.84 9.35 13.72
CA PHE A 112 -9.12 9.07 14.40
C PHE A 112 -9.25 9.73 15.78
N PRO A 113 -8.25 9.64 16.69
CA PRO A 113 -8.37 10.27 18.01
C PRO A 113 -8.43 11.80 17.93
N VAL A 114 -7.69 12.38 16.97
CA VAL A 114 -7.73 13.83 16.73
C VAL A 114 -9.10 14.24 16.20
N MET A 115 -9.69 13.46 15.29
CA MET A 115 -11.01 13.75 14.74
C MET A 115 -12.12 13.70 15.80
N SER A 116 -12.05 12.81 16.79
CA SER A 116 -13.00 12.82 17.92
C SER A 116 -12.90 14.07 18.80
N SER A 117 -11.77 14.79 18.77
CA SER A 117 -11.61 16.06 19.52
C SER A 117 -12.10 17.28 18.73
N VAL A 118 -12.35 17.12 17.42
CA VAL A 118 -12.72 18.21 16.50
C VAL A 118 -14.21 18.24 16.23
N ALA A 119 -14.85 17.07 16.09
CA ALA A 119 -16.29 16.93 15.85
C ALA A 119 -16.78 15.55 16.33
N ASP A 120 -18.01 15.49 16.86
CA ASP A 120 -18.61 14.25 17.36
C ASP A 120 -18.74 13.17 16.28
N ASP A 121 -19.06 13.56 15.04
CA ASP A 121 -19.14 12.66 13.89
C ASP A 121 -17.86 12.61 13.05
N GLY A 122 -16.77 13.22 13.53
CA GLY A 122 -15.50 13.34 12.83
C GLY A 122 -14.90 11.98 12.49
N ILE A 123 -14.94 11.01 13.42
CA ILE A 123 -14.45 9.64 13.16
C ILE A 123 -15.31 8.95 12.10
N SER A 124 -16.64 9.03 12.20
CA SER A 124 -17.57 8.42 11.23
C SER A 124 -17.31 8.95 9.82
N LYS A 125 -17.18 10.27 9.67
CA LYS A 125 -16.86 10.91 8.39
C LYS A 125 -15.48 10.51 7.86
N THR A 126 -14.50 10.36 8.74
CA THR A 126 -13.16 9.88 8.38
C THR A 126 -13.19 8.44 7.88
N ILE A 127 -13.96 7.56 8.53
CA ILE A 127 -14.15 6.18 8.08
C ILE A 127 -14.75 6.15 6.66
N LEU A 128 -15.75 6.99 6.39
CA LEU A 128 -16.39 7.07 5.07
C LEU A 128 -15.42 7.55 3.97
N PHE A 129 -14.55 8.51 4.28
CA PHE A 129 -13.47 8.88 3.38
C PHE A 129 -12.48 7.72 3.13
N CYS A 130 -12.25 6.88 4.14
CA CYS A 130 -11.25 5.80 4.10
C CYS A 130 -11.75 4.50 3.47
N VAL A 131 -13.01 4.37 3.05
CA VAL A 131 -13.49 3.12 2.44
C VAL A 131 -12.64 2.74 1.20
N ALA A 132 -12.33 3.74 0.36
CA ALA A 132 -11.48 3.54 -0.81
C ALA A 132 -10.02 3.20 -0.45
N ASN A 133 -9.54 3.75 0.67
CA ASN A 133 -8.21 3.48 1.20
C ASN A 133 -8.05 2.01 1.61
N ASP A 134 -9.02 1.47 2.35
CA ASP A 134 -8.97 0.08 2.81
C ASP A 134 -9.01 -0.88 1.62
N PHE A 135 -9.84 -0.59 0.63
CA PHE A 135 -9.82 -1.33 -0.63
C PHE A 135 -8.44 -1.27 -1.31
N CYS A 136 -7.81 -0.09 -1.37
CA CYS A 136 -6.47 0.06 -1.94
C CYS A 136 -5.42 -0.78 -1.20
N CYS A 137 -5.46 -0.81 0.13
CA CYS A 137 -4.53 -1.58 0.96
C CYS A 137 -4.57 -3.09 0.65
N TYR A 138 -5.76 -3.66 0.49
CA TYR A 138 -5.91 -5.11 0.32
C TYR A 138 -5.97 -5.54 -1.15
N ALA A 139 -6.66 -4.78 -2.01
CA ALA A 139 -6.90 -5.16 -3.40
C ALA A 139 -5.83 -4.66 -4.38
N VAL A 140 -5.10 -3.58 -4.03
CA VAL A 140 -4.11 -2.96 -4.92
C VAL A 140 -2.70 -3.16 -4.40
N LEU A 141 -2.40 -2.73 -3.17
CA LEU A 141 -1.04 -2.81 -2.64
C LEU A 141 -0.54 -4.25 -2.50
N ARG A 142 -1.37 -5.14 -1.95
CA ARG A 142 -0.98 -6.54 -1.75
C ARG A 142 -0.48 -7.23 -3.03
N PRO A 143 -1.24 -7.26 -4.15
CA PRO A 143 -0.75 -7.88 -5.38
C PRO A 143 0.46 -7.15 -5.97
N LEU A 144 0.56 -5.83 -5.82
CA LEU A 144 1.73 -5.07 -6.28
C LEU A 144 3.03 -5.51 -5.59
N TYR A 145 3.01 -5.67 -4.26
CA TYR A 145 4.15 -6.22 -3.52
C TYR A 145 4.42 -7.68 -3.85
N ALA A 146 3.38 -8.51 -3.98
CA ALA A 146 3.53 -9.93 -4.35
C ALA A 146 4.23 -10.09 -5.70
N VAL A 147 3.79 -9.34 -6.72
CA VAL A 147 4.39 -9.37 -8.06
C VAL A 147 5.83 -8.85 -8.03
N LEU A 148 6.11 -7.80 -7.27
CA LEU A 148 7.47 -7.29 -7.12
C LEU A 148 8.39 -8.31 -6.43
N GLY A 149 7.92 -8.95 -5.37
CA GLY A 149 8.67 -9.97 -4.63
C GLY A 149 9.01 -11.18 -5.50
N ILE A 150 8.03 -11.70 -6.24
CA ILE A 150 8.25 -12.81 -7.19
C ILE A 150 9.27 -12.42 -8.26
N SER A 151 9.15 -11.21 -8.82
CA SER A 151 10.08 -10.71 -9.84
C SER A 151 11.52 -10.61 -9.34
N GLN A 152 11.73 -10.27 -8.07
CA GLN A 152 13.07 -10.20 -7.48
C GLN A 152 13.62 -11.57 -7.14
N ASN A 153 12.81 -12.45 -6.54
CA ASN A 153 13.24 -13.79 -6.15
C ASN A 153 13.60 -14.64 -7.37
N LYS A 154 12.81 -14.58 -8.47
CA LYS A 154 13.16 -15.24 -9.73
C LYS A 154 14.48 -14.74 -10.33
N GLY A 155 14.77 -13.44 -10.18
CA GLY A 155 16.03 -12.86 -10.64
C GLY A 155 17.23 -13.38 -9.84
N ASN A 156 17.08 -13.49 -8.52
CA ASN A 156 18.13 -14.02 -7.64
C ASN A 156 18.36 -15.52 -7.86
N ASP A 157 17.30 -16.32 -7.97
CA ASP A 157 17.40 -17.77 -8.22
C ASP A 157 18.06 -18.07 -9.59
N ALA A 158 17.75 -17.29 -10.62
CA ALA A 158 18.38 -17.40 -11.93
C ALA A 158 19.86 -17.02 -11.89
N PHE A 159 20.20 -15.93 -11.19
CA PHE A 159 21.58 -15.51 -11.00
C PHE A 159 22.41 -16.55 -10.23
N GLU A 160 21.90 -17.07 -9.10
CA GLU A 160 22.58 -18.14 -8.36
C GLU A 160 22.76 -19.41 -9.20
N THR A 161 21.79 -19.73 -10.06
CA THR A 161 21.87 -20.89 -10.97
C THR A 161 22.93 -20.68 -12.04
N ASP A 162 23.03 -19.49 -12.62
CA ASP A 162 24.04 -19.14 -13.62
C ASP A 162 25.45 -19.02 -13.02
N GLU A 163 25.56 -18.51 -11.79
CA GLU A 163 26.82 -18.44 -11.05
C GLU A 163 27.30 -19.85 -10.64
N LYS A 164 26.39 -20.72 -10.18
CA LYS A 164 26.68 -22.16 -9.97
C LYS A 164 27.12 -22.83 -11.26
N LYS A 165 26.47 -22.56 -12.40
CA LYS A 165 26.89 -23.09 -13.71
C LYS A 165 28.28 -22.58 -14.11
N LYS A 166 28.58 -21.29 -13.92
CA LYS A 166 29.92 -20.75 -14.20
C LYS A 166 31.00 -21.37 -13.31
N ASN A 167 30.71 -21.58 -12.03
CA ASN A 167 31.63 -22.22 -11.09
C ASN A 167 31.81 -23.72 -11.39
N LEU A 168 30.76 -24.41 -11.90
CA LEU A 168 30.87 -25.79 -12.38
C LEU A 168 31.71 -25.91 -13.65
N ILE A 169 31.63 -24.92 -14.56
CA ILE A 169 32.43 -24.87 -15.79
C ILE A 169 33.91 -24.53 -15.47
N SER A 170 34.18 -23.73 -14.43
CA SER A 170 35.55 -23.40 -14.02
C SER A 170 36.26 -24.50 -13.21
N THR A 171 35.58 -25.61 -12.88
CA THR A 171 36.16 -26.73 -12.10
C THR A 171 36.39 -27.99 -12.94
N GLN A 172 36.26 -27.91 -14.27
CA GLN A 172 36.79 -28.95 -15.15
C GLN A 172 38.27 -28.64 -15.43
N GLU A 173 39.16 -29.12 -14.57
CA GLU A 173 40.57 -29.30 -14.93
C GLU A 173 40.63 -30.28 -16.11
N GLU A 174 41.00 -29.77 -17.28
CA GLU A 174 41.35 -30.60 -18.43
C GLU A 174 42.62 -31.42 -18.09
N PRO A 175 42.59 -32.76 -18.16
CA PRO A 175 43.82 -33.52 -18.13
C PRO A 175 44.61 -33.24 -19.42
N MET A 176 45.79 -32.65 -19.24
CA MET A 176 46.84 -32.48 -20.25
C MET A 176 46.99 -33.74 -21.12
N THR A 177 46.64 -33.65 -22.41
CA THR A 177 46.98 -34.68 -23.38
C THR A 177 47.53 -34.06 -24.66
N GLU A 178 48.83 -34.30 -24.86
CA GLU A 178 49.66 -34.28 -26.07
C GLU A 178 49.17 -33.52 -27.32
N ILE A 179 49.95 -32.49 -27.67
CA ILE A 179 49.91 -31.80 -28.96
C ILE A 179 50.43 -32.76 -30.05
N LYS A 180 49.56 -33.15 -30.99
CA LYS A 180 49.95 -33.64 -32.31
C LYS A 180 49.58 -32.60 -33.37
N ILE A 181 50.58 -32.21 -34.14
CA ILE A 181 50.49 -31.26 -35.25
C ILE A 181 50.15 -32.05 -36.52
N ASP A 182 49.07 -31.70 -37.21
CA ASP A 182 48.82 -32.11 -38.60
C ASP A 182 48.54 -30.88 -39.48
N LEU A 183 49.19 -30.86 -40.65
CA LEU A 183 49.16 -29.79 -41.66
C LEU A 183 47.92 -29.89 -42.59
N PRO A 184 47.58 -28.81 -43.33
CA PRO A 184 46.21 -28.52 -43.78
C PRO A 184 45.80 -29.22 -45.08
N GLN A 185 44.49 -29.46 -45.25
CA GLN A 185 43.87 -29.70 -46.56
C GLN A 185 42.61 -28.83 -46.76
N LEU A 186 42.52 -28.26 -47.97
CA LEU A 186 41.39 -27.55 -48.60
C LEU A 186 41.39 -28.02 -50.08
N PRO A 187 40.32 -27.90 -50.88
CA PRO A 187 38.87 -27.76 -50.63
C PRO A 187 38.03 -28.83 -51.39
N GLU A 188 36.71 -28.84 -51.25
CA GLU A 188 35.83 -29.14 -52.39
C GLU A 188 34.46 -28.45 -52.28
N LEU A 189 34.06 -27.84 -53.39
CA LEU A 189 32.86 -27.04 -53.59
C LEU A 189 31.97 -27.80 -54.58
N THR A 190 30.73 -28.13 -54.22
CA THR A 190 29.73 -28.58 -55.20
C THR A 190 28.38 -27.91 -54.97
N ASN A 191 27.98 -27.19 -56.02
CA ASN A 191 26.69 -26.56 -56.25
C ASN A 191 25.64 -27.62 -56.55
N GLU A 192 24.38 -27.45 -56.09
CA GLU A 192 23.22 -27.82 -56.91
C GLU A 192 22.03 -26.86 -56.72
N THR A 193 21.58 -26.40 -57.87
CA THR A 193 20.44 -25.58 -58.31
C THR A 193 19.06 -26.02 -57.80
N GLN A 194 18.18 -25.05 -57.51
CA GLN A 194 16.73 -25.26 -57.55
C GLN A 194 16.03 -24.28 -58.51
N GLN A 195 15.26 -24.87 -59.42
CA GLN A 195 14.45 -24.26 -60.47
C GLN A 195 13.33 -23.36 -59.92
N TYR A 196 13.10 -22.25 -60.63
CA TYR A 196 11.87 -21.45 -60.53
C TYR A 196 10.70 -22.16 -61.25
N LYS A 197 9.50 -22.11 -60.67
CA LYS A 197 8.24 -22.42 -61.38
C LYS A 197 7.17 -21.36 -61.10
N ILE A 198 6.39 -21.12 -62.15
CA ILE A 198 5.58 -19.95 -62.49
C ILE A 198 4.31 -19.83 -61.63
N ILE A 199 3.90 -18.59 -61.39
CA ILE A 199 2.71 -18.14 -60.63
C ILE A 199 1.44 -18.31 -61.48
N GLU A 200 0.36 -18.80 -60.86
CA GLU A 200 -1.03 -18.54 -61.30
C GLU A 200 -1.88 -17.97 -60.15
N PRO A 201 -2.95 -17.18 -60.45
CA PRO A 201 -3.48 -16.20 -59.51
C PRO A 201 -4.70 -16.66 -58.69
N ASN A 202 -4.64 -16.31 -57.42
CA ASN A 202 -5.71 -15.80 -56.54
C ASN A 202 -6.96 -16.65 -56.26
N GLU A 203 -7.01 -17.25 -55.07
CA GLU A 203 -8.23 -17.28 -54.26
C GLU A 203 -7.97 -16.61 -52.90
N ASN A 204 -8.40 -15.35 -52.78
CA ASN A 204 -8.64 -14.70 -51.51
C ASN A 204 -9.63 -15.53 -50.67
N LYS A 205 -9.15 -16.17 -49.60
CA LYS A 205 -10.00 -16.53 -48.46
C LYS A 205 -9.23 -16.54 -47.14
N VAL A 206 -9.37 -15.41 -46.45
CA VAL A 206 -9.52 -15.27 -45.00
C VAL A 206 -8.50 -16.01 -44.14
N THR A 207 -7.45 -15.30 -43.71
CA THR A 207 -6.68 -15.69 -42.52
C THR A 207 -6.24 -14.45 -41.77
N THR A 208 -7.18 -13.75 -41.14
CA THR A 208 -6.89 -12.57 -40.29
C THR A 208 -7.69 -12.57 -38.99
N THR A 209 -7.89 -13.75 -38.39
CA THR A 209 -8.55 -13.86 -37.07
C THR A 209 -7.87 -14.80 -36.08
N ALA A 210 -6.99 -15.71 -36.53
CA ALA A 210 -6.32 -16.68 -35.65
C ALA A 210 -5.12 -16.10 -34.87
N GLU A 211 -4.37 -15.15 -35.43
CA GLU A 211 -3.18 -14.58 -34.77
C GLU A 211 -3.52 -13.69 -33.57
N ASN A 212 -4.64 -12.95 -33.62
CA ASN A 212 -5.07 -12.10 -32.50
C ASN A 212 -5.64 -12.92 -31.33
N GLN A 213 -6.29 -14.06 -31.60
CA GLN A 213 -6.74 -14.98 -30.54
C GLN A 213 -5.57 -15.73 -29.89
N ALA A 214 -4.54 -16.11 -30.64
CA ALA A 214 -3.33 -16.74 -30.10
C ALA A 214 -2.51 -15.78 -29.22
N GLY A 215 -2.45 -14.49 -29.59
CA GLY A 215 -1.87 -13.42 -28.76
C GLY A 215 -2.64 -13.21 -27.45
N TYR A 216 -3.98 -13.17 -27.51
CA TYR A 216 -4.83 -13.02 -26.33
C TYR A 216 -4.80 -14.25 -25.41
N TYR A 217 -4.83 -15.47 -25.96
CA TYR A 217 -4.71 -16.71 -25.17
C TYR A 217 -3.32 -16.89 -24.57
N SER A 218 -2.25 -16.52 -25.28
CA SER A 218 -0.89 -16.57 -24.71
C SER A 218 -0.68 -15.49 -23.64
N PHE A 219 -1.26 -14.30 -23.82
CA PHE A 219 -1.26 -13.24 -22.80
C PHE A 219 -2.08 -13.64 -21.57
N LEU A 220 -3.29 -14.19 -21.75
CA LEU A 220 -4.10 -14.73 -20.67
C LEU A 220 -3.41 -15.90 -19.97
N LYS A 221 -2.72 -16.79 -20.68
CA LYS A 221 -1.98 -17.91 -20.06
C LYS A 221 -0.71 -17.45 -19.34
N LYS A 222 -0.08 -16.35 -19.79
CA LYS A 222 1.05 -15.70 -19.12
C LYS A 222 0.61 -14.90 -17.89
N ILE A 223 -0.62 -14.35 -17.91
CA ILE A 223 -1.27 -13.74 -16.74
C ILE A 223 -1.78 -14.81 -15.78
N PHE A 224 -2.43 -15.89 -16.23
CA PHE A 224 -2.94 -17.01 -15.43
C PHE A 224 -1.90 -18.12 -15.28
N ASN A 225 -0.70 -17.75 -14.84
CA ASN A 225 0.27 -18.73 -14.34
C ASN A 225 -0.19 -19.24 -12.95
N GLU A 226 0.24 -20.42 -12.51
CA GLU A 226 -0.15 -20.96 -11.17
C GLU A 226 0.17 -19.97 -10.04
N GLU A 227 1.31 -19.26 -10.16
CA GLU A 227 1.69 -18.20 -9.23
C GLU A 227 0.69 -17.03 -9.21
N THR A 228 0.24 -16.55 -10.36
CA THR A 228 -0.73 -15.44 -10.41
C THR A 228 -2.09 -15.87 -9.87
N GLN A 229 -2.52 -17.10 -10.17
CA GLN A 229 -3.74 -17.66 -9.58
C GLN A 229 -3.64 -17.72 -8.05
N LYS A 230 -2.46 -18.09 -7.53
CA LYS A 230 -2.18 -18.08 -6.09
C LYS A 230 -2.27 -16.66 -5.52
N ILE A 231 -1.64 -15.66 -6.15
CA ILE A 231 -1.71 -14.25 -5.70
C ILE A 231 -3.16 -13.76 -5.70
N ILE A 232 -3.92 -14.02 -6.76
CA ILE A 232 -5.33 -13.62 -6.86
C ILE A 232 -6.15 -14.28 -5.74
N LYS A 233 -5.95 -15.59 -5.51
CA LYS A 233 -6.64 -16.32 -4.44
C LYS A 233 -6.29 -15.78 -3.06
N GLU A 234 -5.03 -15.49 -2.78
CA GLU A 234 -4.57 -14.92 -1.51
C GLU A 234 -5.10 -13.48 -1.33
N THR A 235 -5.12 -12.68 -2.39
CA THR A 235 -5.67 -11.32 -2.39
C THR A 235 -7.16 -11.32 -2.14
N LEU A 236 -7.93 -12.15 -2.84
CA LEU A 236 -9.37 -12.31 -2.61
C LEU A 236 -9.65 -12.79 -1.19
N ARG A 237 -8.89 -13.79 -0.71
CA ARG A 237 -9.00 -14.25 0.68
C ARG A 237 -8.71 -13.12 1.65
N ALA A 238 -7.70 -12.28 1.41
CA ALA A 238 -7.39 -11.14 2.27
C ALA A 238 -8.55 -10.15 2.37
N ILE A 239 -9.16 -9.80 1.23
CA ILE A 239 -10.31 -8.90 1.16
C ILE A 239 -11.49 -9.50 1.94
N PHE A 240 -11.85 -10.76 1.67
CA PHE A 240 -12.96 -11.45 2.34
C PHE A 240 -12.68 -11.85 3.79
N THR A 241 -11.45 -11.75 4.28
CA THR A 241 -11.13 -12.04 5.70
C THR A 241 -10.80 -10.77 6.48
N CYS A 242 -10.92 -9.60 5.84
CA CYS A 242 -10.63 -8.31 6.44
C CYS A 242 -11.74 -7.92 7.43
N VAL A 243 -11.47 -8.09 8.72
CA VAL A 243 -12.41 -7.76 9.81
C VAL A 243 -12.86 -6.28 9.78
N PRO A 244 -11.98 -5.28 9.51
CA PRO A 244 -12.40 -3.89 9.36
C PRO A 244 -13.48 -3.65 8.30
N LEU A 245 -13.42 -4.34 7.15
CA LEU A 245 -14.43 -4.19 6.08
C LEU A 245 -15.80 -4.71 6.54
N TYR A 246 -15.84 -5.79 7.31
CA TYR A 246 -17.09 -6.30 7.89
C TYR A 246 -17.66 -5.32 8.92
N ALA A 247 -16.82 -4.81 9.84
CA ALA A 247 -17.26 -3.83 10.83
C ALA A 247 -17.83 -2.57 10.16
N LEU A 248 -17.27 -2.17 9.03
CA LEU A 248 -17.78 -1.06 8.22
C LEU A 248 -19.20 -1.36 7.71
N VAL A 249 -19.37 -2.48 7.00
CA VAL A 249 -20.67 -2.84 6.40
C VAL A 249 -21.73 -3.09 7.48
N PHE A 250 -21.42 -3.89 8.49
CA PHE A 250 -22.38 -4.22 9.55
C PHE A 250 -22.71 -3.00 10.42
N GLY A 251 -21.71 -2.21 10.81
CA GLY A 251 -21.93 -1.01 11.61
C GLY A 251 -22.89 -0.05 10.92
N TYR A 252 -22.66 0.19 9.62
CA TYR A 252 -23.50 1.09 8.84
C TYR A 252 -24.91 0.54 8.61
N ILE A 253 -25.06 -0.75 8.28
CA ILE A 253 -26.38 -1.39 8.12
C ILE A 253 -27.18 -1.32 9.43
N CYS A 254 -26.55 -1.67 10.56
CA CYS A 254 -27.21 -1.63 11.85
C CYS A 254 -27.60 -0.21 12.25
N GLY A 255 -26.74 0.79 11.99
CA GLY A 255 -27.01 2.20 12.27
C GLY A 255 -28.18 2.76 11.46
N LEU A 256 -28.16 2.57 10.13
CA LEU A 256 -29.20 3.04 9.21
C LEU A 256 -30.55 2.32 9.39
N SER A 257 -30.52 1.02 9.69
CA SER A 257 -31.74 0.24 9.91
C SER A 257 -32.30 0.39 11.33
N HIS A 258 -31.64 1.20 12.17
CA HIS A 258 -31.96 1.38 13.59
C HIS A 258 -32.11 0.05 14.38
N ILE A 259 -31.31 -0.96 13.99
CA ILE A 259 -31.36 -2.28 14.62
C ILE A 259 -30.79 -2.15 16.03
N LYS A 260 -31.60 -2.44 17.05
CA LYS A 260 -31.14 -2.41 18.44
C LYS A 260 -30.26 -3.63 18.72
N VAL A 261 -28.95 -3.42 18.69
CA VAL A 261 -27.98 -4.45 19.11
C VAL A 261 -28.06 -4.64 20.63
N PRO A 262 -28.06 -5.89 21.15
CA PRO A 262 -28.07 -6.16 22.57
C PRO A 262 -26.98 -5.41 23.34
N HIS A 263 -27.32 -4.85 24.51
CA HIS A 263 -26.43 -3.98 25.27
C HIS A 263 -25.08 -4.64 25.61
N PHE A 264 -25.08 -5.93 25.94
CA PHE A 264 -23.85 -6.70 26.19
C PHE A 264 -22.87 -6.66 25.00
N ILE A 265 -23.36 -6.75 23.77
CA ILE A 265 -22.52 -6.70 22.56
C ILE A 265 -21.94 -5.31 22.37
N ILE A 266 -22.76 -4.27 22.55
CA ILE A 266 -22.30 -2.87 22.47
C ILE A 266 -21.23 -2.60 23.53
N ALA A 267 -21.42 -3.06 24.76
CA ALA A 267 -20.42 -2.90 25.82
C ALA A 267 -19.08 -3.55 25.46
N CYS A 268 -19.09 -4.75 24.88
CA CYS A 268 -17.87 -5.41 24.37
C CYS A 268 -17.19 -4.60 23.25
N ILE A 269 -17.99 -4.07 22.32
CA ILE A 269 -17.50 -3.22 21.23
C ILE A 269 -16.89 -1.93 21.78
N ASP A 270 -17.51 -1.30 22.77
CA ASP A 270 -17.02 -0.07 23.39
C ASP A 270 -15.67 -0.27 24.08
N VAL A 271 -15.46 -1.40 24.75
CA VAL A 271 -14.15 -1.74 25.36
C VAL A 271 -13.07 -1.81 24.27
N GLY A 272 -13.30 -2.53 23.18
CA GLY A 272 -12.36 -2.63 22.07
C GLY A 272 -12.12 -1.27 21.39
N ALA A 273 -13.18 -0.49 21.21
CA ALA A 273 -13.13 0.80 20.56
C ALA A 273 -12.34 1.84 21.39
N ASN A 274 -12.53 1.85 22.71
CA ASN A 274 -11.79 2.74 23.61
C ASN A 274 -10.29 2.40 23.69
N ALA A 275 -9.92 1.14 23.49
CA ALA A 275 -8.52 0.72 23.47
C ALA A 275 -7.76 1.16 22.20
N ASN A 276 -8.46 1.51 21.12
CA ASN A 276 -7.84 1.75 19.81
C ASN A 276 -6.84 2.90 19.81
N THR A 277 -7.12 4.01 20.49
CA THR A 277 -6.21 5.18 20.51
C THR A 277 -4.84 4.79 21.06
N LEU A 278 -4.82 4.18 22.25
CA LEU A 278 -3.58 3.73 22.89
C LEU A 278 -2.85 2.71 22.03
N LEU A 279 -3.58 1.73 21.50
CA LEU A 279 -3.01 0.63 20.73
C LEU A 279 -2.44 1.09 19.38
N SER A 280 -3.12 2.02 18.71
CA SER A 280 -2.70 2.63 17.45
C SER A 280 -1.39 3.40 17.62
N TYR A 281 -1.31 4.27 18.62
CA TYR A 281 -0.11 5.06 18.90
C TYR A 281 1.05 4.20 19.41
N THR A 282 0.75 3.16 20.19
CA THR A 282 1.74 2.17 20.62
C THR A 282 2.34 1.43 19.42
N VAL A 283 1.50 0.99 18.47
CA VAL A 283 1.95 0.36 17.24
C VAL A 283 2.81 1.32 16.40
N LEU A 284 2.41 2.59 16.26
CA LEU A 284 3.22 3.58 15.54
C LEU A 284 4.61 3.77 16.18
N GLY A 285 4.71 3.86 17.51
CA GLY A 285 5.99 3.98 18.21
C GLY A 285 6.86 2.73 18.16
N ILE A 286 6.26 1.54 18.27
CA ILE A 286 6.96 0.25 18.18
C ILE A 286 7.50 0.00 16.76
N PHE A 287 6.75 0.38 15.73
CA PHE A 287 7.19 0.23 14.34
C PHE A 287 8.11 1.36 13.88
N PHE A 288 8.23 2.45 14.64
CA PHE A 288 9.18 3.51 14.36
C PHE A 288 10.63 2.99 14.43
N GLU A 289 11.39 3.16 13.35
CA GLU A 289 12.80 2.76 13.24
C GLU A 289 13.67 3.99 13.00
N TRP A 290 14.66 4.18 13.88
CA TRP A 290 15.61 5.30 13.77
C TRP A 290 16.73 5.01 12.75
N HIS A 291 16.91 3.77 12.30
CA HIS A 291 17.97 3.43 11.37
C HIS A 291 17.64 3.95 9.96
N ILE A 292 18.30 5.05 9.57
CA ILE A 292 18.12 5.69 8.27
C ILE A 292 19.36 5.43 7.41
N PRO A 293 19.31 4.47 6.46
CA PRO A 293 20.38 4.31 5.49
C PRO A 293 20.38 5.52 4.54
N LEU A 294 21.44 6.33 4.59
CA LEU A 294 21.59 7.56 3.79
C LEU A 294 21.36 7.34 2.28
N LYS A 295 21.70 6.15 1.76
CA LYS A 295 21.44 5.75 0.37
C LYS A 295 19.97 5.85 -0.06
N TYR A 296 19.03 5.61 0.86
CA TYR A 296 17.59 5.58 0.58
C TYR A 296 16.84 6.82 1.09
N LEU A 297 17.55 7.75 1.75
CA LEU A 297 16.95 8.95 2.30
C LEU A 297 16.33 9.83 1.22
N TRP A 298 17.08 10.11 0.15
CA TRP A 298 16.59 10.98 -0.91
C TRP A 298 15.34 10.44 -1.64
N PRO A 299 15.30 9.16 -2.09
CA PRO A 299 14.07 8.58 -2.63
C PRO A 299 12.88 8.66 -1.67
N SER A 300 13.12 8.43 -0.37
CA SER A 300 12.06 8.43 0.64
C SER A 300 11.50 9.84 0.87
N VAL A 301 12.37 10.84 1.01
CA VAL A 301 11.97 12.25 1.13
C VAL A 301 11.15 12.71 -0.06
N ARG A 302 11.50 12.30 -1.30
CA ARG A 302 10.70 12.64 -2.49
C ARG A 302 9.28 12.09 -2.41
N VAL A 303 9.07 10.89 -1.86
CA VAL A 303 7.74 10.31 -1.64
C VAL A 303 6.96 11.09 -0.59
N VAL A 304 7.59 11.38 0.54
CA VAL A 304 6.94 12.15 1.62
C VAL A 304 6.55 13.55 1.16
N LEU A 305 7.44 14.23 0.43
CA LEU A 305 7.15 15.54 -0.16
C LEU A 305 6.02 15.47 -1.17
N TYR A 306 6.06 14.50 -2.09
CA TYR A 306 4.99 14.29 -3.06
C TYR A 306 3.63 14.12 -2.37
N ARG A 307 3.55 13.20 -1.40
CA ARG A 307 2.31 12.93 -0.66
C ARG A 307 1.79 14.16 0.08
N THR A 308 2.68 14.86 0.76
CA THR A 308 2.33 16.06 1.54
C THR A 308 1.82 17.18 0.63
N ILE A 309 2.54 17.45 -0.46
CA ILE A 309 2.16 18.48 -1.43
C ILE A 309 0.84 18.12 -2.11
N TYR A 310 0.71 16.89 -2.60
CA TYR A 310 -0.51 16.44 -3.27
C TYR A 310 -1.72 16.45 -2.32
N GLY A 311 -1.54 15.95 -1.09
CA GLY A 311 -2.58 15.95 -0.06
C GLY A 311 -3.00 17.37 0.33
N LEU A 312 -2.05 18.31 0.44
CA LEU A 312 -2.35 19.72 0.71
C LEU A 312 -3.12 20.35 -0.45
N ILE A 313 -2.68 20.15 -1.69
CA ILE A 313 -3.37 20.69 -2.86
C ILE A 313 -4.80 20.17 -2.94
N TYR A 314 -4.98 18.84 -2.86
CA TYR A 314 -6.29 18.21 -2.88
C TYR A 314 -7.19 18.74 -1.75
N GLY A 315 -6.67 18.70 -0.52
CA GLY A 315 -7.40 19.07 0.68
C GLY A 315 -7.79 20.55 0.71
N LEU A 316 -6.87 21.46 0.41
CA LEU A 316 -7.14 22.90 0.39
C LEU A 316 -8.10 23.28 -0.73
N THR A 317 -7.97 22.64 -1.90
CA THR A 317 -8.90 22.86 -3.02
C THR A 317 -10.33 22.54 -2.59
N ILE A 318 -10.56 21.36 -2.01
CA ILE A 318 -11.90 20.98 -1.54
C ILE A 318 -12.36 21.88 -0.40
N TYR A 319 -11.48 22.13 0.57
CA TYR A 319 -11.80 22.91 1.75
C TYR A 319 -12.30 24.31 1.38
N PHE A 320 -11.65 25.01 0.44
CA PHE A 320 -12.06 26.36 0.06
C PHE A 320 -13.08 26.39 -1.09
N SER A 321 -12.93 25.57 -2.13
CA SER A 321 -13.79 25.65 -3.32
C SER A 321 -15.14 24.96 -3.15
N CYS A 322 -15.25 23.93 -2.30
CA CYS A 322 -16.48 23.15 -2.14
C CYS A 322 -17.36 23.58 -0.96
N LYS A 323 -17.10 24.75 -0.37
CA LYS A 323 -17.90 25.32 0.74
C LYS A 323 -19.42 25.32 0.50
N PRO A 324 -19.94 25.59 -0.70
CA PRO A 324 -21.39 25.60 -0.94
C PRO A 324 -22.05 24.22 -0.93
N PHE A 325 -21.28 23.15 -1.11
CA PHE A 325 -21.81 21.81 -1.40
C PHE A 325 -21.56 20.80 -0.28
N ILE A 326 -20.44 20.96 0.45
CA ILE A 326 -19.97 19.97 1.42
C ILE A 326 -19.91 20.62 2.81
N GLY A 327 -20.45 19.93 3.81
CA GLY A 327 -20.44 20.38 5.19
C GLY A 327 -19.05 20.59 5.77
N ASP A 328 -18.97 21.40 6.83
CA ASP A 328 -17.70 21.87 7.38
C ASP A 328 -16.79 20.74 7.87
N VAL A 329 -17.36 19.79 8.62
CA VAL A 329 -16.61 18.62 9.12
C VAL A 329 -16.15 17.73 7.96
N ALA A 330 -16.99 17.50 6.95
CA ALA A 330 -16.64 16.67 5.80
C ALA A 330 -15.50 17.29 4.97
N ARG A 331 -15.56 18.60 4.71
CA ARG A 331 -14.46 19.34 4.08
C ARG A 331 -13.18 19.28 4.90
N PHE A 332 -13.29 19.41 6.23
CA PHE A 332 -12.14 19.32 7.11
C PHE A 332 -11.52 17.92 7.10
N VAL A 333 -12.34 16.86 7.14
CA VAL A 333 -11.88 15.47 6.98
C VAL A 333 -11.14 15.26 5.67
N MET A 334 -11.68 15.77 4.56
CA MET A 334 -11.04 15.70 3.23
C MET A 334 -9.76 16.54 3.13
N LEU A 335 -9.57 17.52 4.02
CA LEU A 335 -8.33 18.28 4.13
C LEU A 335 -7.25 17.51 4.90
N VAL A 336 -7.57 16.96 6.07
CA VAL A 336 -6.56 16.38 6.98
C VAL A 336 -6.25 14.91 6.69
N SER A 337 -7.22 14.12 6.23
CA SER A 337 -7.03 12.68 5.99
C SER A 337 -5.94 12.39 4.95
N PRO A 338 -5.88 13.08 3.80
CA PRO A 338 -4.80 12.96 2.82
C PRO A 338 -3.38 13.20 3.34
N LEU A 339 -3.25 13.94 4.44
CA LEU A 339 -1.97 14.34 5.01
C LEU A 339 -1.41 13.31 5.99
N THR A 340 -2.13 12.20 6.21
CA THR A 340 -1.71 11.12 7.10
C THR A 340 -0.61 10.26 6.49
N PRO A 341 0.20 9.57 7.32
CA PRO A 341 1.31 8.76 6.82
C PRO A 341 0.83 7.58 5.95
N PRO A 342 1.72 6.93 5.17
CA PRO A 342 1.36 5.72 4.43
C PRO A 342 0.99 4.58 5.39
N PRO A 343 0.24 3.57 4.93
CA PRO A 343 -0.14 2.44 5.77
C PRO A 343 1.07 1.62 6.22
N LEU A 344 1.05 1.16 7.46
CA LEU A 344 2.05 0.21 7.98
C LEU A 344 2.12 -1.10 7.16
N ILE A 345 1.06 -1.41 6.41
CA ILE A 345 0.97 -2.58 5.55
C ILE A 345 2.02 -2.60 4.43
N ASP A 346 2.52 -1.44 3.99
CA ASP A 346 3.63 -1.36 3.03
C ASP A 346 4.89 -2.03 3.56
N THR A 347 5.21 -1.80 4.84
CA THR A 347 6.33 -2.44 5.53
C THR A 347 6.07 -3.92 5.77
N ILE A 348 4.82 -4.31 6.04
CA ILE A 348 4.45 -5.71 6.25
C ILE A 348 4.59 -6.49 4.95
N TYR A 349 4.01 -6.01 3.86
CA TYR A 349 4.04 -6.69 2.57
C TYR A 349 5.45 -6.76 1.98
N SER A 350 6.30 -5.75 2.21
CA SER A 350 7.70 -5.85 1.81
C SER A 350 8.45 -6.97 2.53
N VAL A 351 8.14 -7.23 3.81
CA VAL A 351 8.69 -8.38 4.54
C VAL A 351 8.03 -9.70 4.11
N GLU A 352 6.69 -9.75 4.05
CA GLU A 352 5.90 -10.94 3.70
C GLU A 352 6.30 -11.50 2.33
N TYR A 353 6.44 -10.62 1.33
CA TYR A 353 6.79 -10.99 -0.03
C TYR A 353 8.29 -10.92 -0.33
N LYS A 354 9.14 -10.74 0.71
CA LYS A 354 10.61 -10.67 0.60
C LYS A 354 11.10 -9.63 -0.43
N VAL A 355 10.43 -8.49 -0.49
CA VAL A 355 10.81 -7.38 -1.37
C VAL A 355 11.99 -6.62 -0.75
N SER A 356 13.05 -6.46 -1.53
CA SER A 356 14.23 -5.66 -1.16
C SER A 356 14.32 -4.37 -1.99
N PRO A 357 14.81 -3.26 -1.43
CA PRO A 357 15.18 -3.07 -0.03
C PRO A 357 13.96 -2.77 0.87
N VAL A 358 13.89 -3.43 2.03
CA VAL A 358 12.83 -3.24 3.04
C VAL A 358 12.94 -1.87 3.73
N ASP A 359 14.12 -1.26 3.72
CA ASP A 359 14.39 0.02 4.36
C ASP A 359 13.61 1.19 3.75
N ILE A 360 13.25 1.12 2.45
CA ILE A 360 12.55 2.22 1.77
C ILE A 360 11.14 2.43 2.35
N PRO A 361 10.24 1.42 2.36
CA PRO A 361 8.93 1.57 2.99
C PRO A 361 8.98 2.04 4.45
N ILE A 362 9.95 1.51 5.22
CA ILE A 362 10.13 1.87 6.63
C ILE A 362 10.49 3.34 6.78
N LEU A 363 11.48 3.79 5.99
CA LEU A 363 11.95 5.15 6.05
C LEU A 363 10.87 6.15 5.62
N ILE A 364 10.10 5.83 4.57
CA ILE A 364 8.97 6.65 4.14
C ILE A 364 7.94 6.74 5.26
N ASN A 365 7.54 5.62 5.87
CA ASN A 365 6.56 5.61 6.96
C ASN A 365 7.02 6.47 8.15
N ASN A 366 8.26 6.33 8.61
CA ASN A 366 8.76 7.05 9.78
C ASN A 366 8.88 8.56 9.52
N LEU A 367 9.42 8.94 8.36
CA LEU A 367 9.49 10.35 7.95
C LEU A 367 8.10 10.95 7.79
N SER A 368 7.16 10.21 7.19
CA SER A 368 5.78 10.66 7.05
C SER A 368 5.09 10.84 8.39
N ILE A 369 5.28 9.97 9.39
CA ILE A 369 4.67 10.15 10.73
C ILE A 369 5.05 11.52 11.31
N ILE A 370 6.33 11.89 11.22
CA ILE A 370 6.84 13.17 11.72
C ILE A 370 6.27 14.34 10.90
N VAL A 371 6.36 14.26 9.57
CA VAL A 371 5.88 15.34 8.68
C VAL A 371 4.37 15.53 8.82
N SER A 372 3.58 14.44 8.85
CA SER A 372 2.14 14.46 9.05
C SER A 372 1.76 15.07 10.40
N TYR A 373 2.47 14.74 11.48
CA TYR A 373 2.24 15.35 12.80
C TYR A 373 2.39 16.86 12.72
N VAL A 374 3.51 17.35 12.18
CA VAL A 374 3.80 18.79 12.09
C VAL A 374 2.80 19.50 11.20
N VAL A 375 2.56 18.99 9.98
CA VAL A 375 1.69 19.64 8.99
C VAL A 375 0.25 19.70 9.48
N ILE A 376 -0.29 18.60 10.02
CA ILE A 376 -1.67 18.57 10.48
C ILE A 376 -1.83 19.44 11.72
N LEU A 377 -0.89 19.41 12.68
CA LEU A 377 -0.92 20.29 13.84
C LEU A 377 -0.93 21.76 13.43
N LEU A 378 -0.05 22.16 12.50
CA LEU A 378 -0.04 23.54 11.97
C LEU A 378 -1.36 23.92 11.31
N LEU A 379 -1.95 23.02 10.51
CA LEU A 379 -3.27 23.27 9.92
C LEU A 379 -4.37 23.42 10.98
N MET A 380 -4.35 22.62 12.04
CA MET A 380 -5.33 22.74 13.14
C MET A 380 -5.15 24.06 13.89
N VAL A 381 -3.92 24.50 14.12
CA VAL A 381 -3.62 25.79 14.75
C VAL A 381 -4.10 26.96 13.88
N ILE A 382 -3.81 26.91 12.57
CA ILE A 382 -4.13 27.98 11.62
C ILE A 382 -5.64 28.08 11.38
N LEU A 383 -6.30 26.95 11.14
CA LEU A 383 -7.73 26.92 10.83
C LEU A 383 -8.62 26.98 12.06
N ASN A 384 -8.08 26.59 13.22
CA ASN A 384 -8.77 26.48 14.50
C ASN A 384 -10.19 25.91 14.39
N PRO A 385 -10.34 24.69 13.82
CA PRO A 385 -11.64 24.08 13.60
C PRO A 385 -12.29 23.74 14.95
N SER A 386 -13.47 24.27 15.20
CA SER A 386 -14.34 23.87 16.30
C SER A 386 -15.74 23.71 15.71
N PHE A 387 -16.10 22.47 15.40
CA PHE A 387 -17.42 22.14 14.89
C PHE A 387 -18.23 21.58 16.06
N ASN A 388 -19.20 22.38 16.54
CA ASN A 388 -20.08 21.99 17.63
C ASN A 388 -21.18 21.05 17.13
#